data_AF-A0A7L4R896-F1
#
_entry.id   AF-A0A7L4R896-F1
#
_cell.length_a   1.000
_cell.length_b   1.000
_cell.length_c   1.000
_cell.angle_alpha   90.00
_cell.angle_beta   90.00
_cell.angle_gamma   90.00
#
_symmetry.space_group_name_H-M   'P 1'
#
loop_
_entity.id
_entity.type
_entity.pdbx_description
1 polymer ?
#
loop_
_entity_poly.entity_id
_entity_poly.type
_entity_poly.pdbx_seq_one_letter_code
_entity_poly.pdbx_strand_id
1 'polypeptide(L)' 'VMSRHSASVSQISDAKLFYLMTRGLTRNDARSLIVSGFLESAISRIEDEGFRKEFAETTAKNL' A
#
# COMPACT_ATOMS: atom_id res chain seq x y z
N VAL A 1 14.30 -28.33 14.84
CA VAL A 1 13.48 -27.45 13.96
C VAL A 1 14.00 -26.04 14.10
N MET A 2 14.29 -25.33 13.00
CA MET A 2 14.69 -23.92 13.02
C MET A 2 13.49 -23.07 12.58
N SER A 3 13.11 -22.10 13.40
CA SER A 3 12.02 -21.16 13.12
C SER A 3 12.57 -19.74 13.19
N ARG A 4 12.30 -18.92 12.17
CA ARG A 4 12.73 -17.51 12.11
C ARG A 4 11.50 -16.63 11.85
N HIS A 5 11.34 -15.59 12.66
CA HIS A 5 10.27 -14.59 12.52
C HIS A 5 10.91 -13.19 12.49
N SER A 6 10.31 -12.28 11.73
CA SER A 6 10.70 -10.88 11.67
C SER A 6 9.46 -10.03 11.35
N ALA A 7 9.36 -8.88 11.99
CA ALA A 7 8.35 -7.87 11.75
C ALA A 7 9.05 -6.51 11.69
N SER A 8 8.55 -5.60 10.86
CA SER A 8 9.07 -4.24 10.72
C SER A 8 7.92 -3.24 10.67
N VAL A 9 8.09 -2.11 11.36
CA VAL A 9 7.17 -0.96 11.32
C VAL A 9 7.96 0.26 10.88
N SER A 10 7.42 1.03 9.94
CA SER A 10 8.04 2.27 9.47
C SER A 10 6.99 3.27 9.00
N GLN A 11 7.36 4.53 8.96
CA GLN A 11 6.53 5.60 8.40
C GLN A 11 6.71 5.69 6.89
N ILE A 12 5.75 6.33 6.22
CA ILE A 12 5.88 6.64 4.78
C ILE A 12 7.01 7.65 4.59
N SER A 13 7.88 7.38 3.62
CA SER A 13 9.02 8.25 3.32
C SER A 13 8.57 9.60 2.77
N ASP A 14 8.95 10.68 3.46
CA ASP A 14 8.71 12.06 3.01
C ASP A 14 9.36 12.34 1.65
N ALA A 15 10.52 11.76 1.36
CA ALA A 15 11.18 11.91 0.06
C ALA A 15 10.35 11.29 -1.08
N LYS A 16 9.70 10.13 -0.84
CA LYS A 16 8.80 9.51 -1.83
C LYS A 16 7.53 10.32 -2.02
N LEU A 17 6.95 10.83 -0.93
CA LEU A 17 5.79 11.72 -0.99
C LEU A 17 6.12 12.99 -1.79
N PHE A 18 7.23 13.65 -1.45
CA PHE A 18 7.71 14.83 -2.14
C PHE A 18 7.90 14.56 -3.64
N TYR A 19 8.58 13.46 -4.00
CA TYR A 19 8.80 13.09 -5.39
C TYR A 19 7.49 12.92 -6.18
N LEU A 20 6.48 12.26 -5.60
CA LEU A 20 5.19 12.10 -6.26
C LEU A 20 4.42 13.43 -6.35
N MET A 21 4.52 14.28 -5.32
CA MET A 21 3.90 15.60 -5.32
C MET A 21 4.49 16.55 -6.37
N THR A 22 5.80 16.50 -6.62
CA THR A 22 6.42 17.30 -7.71
C THR A 22 5.98 16.83 -9.09
N ARG A 23 5.43 15.61 -9.20
CA ARG A 23 4.81 15.07 -10.42
C ARG A 23 3.32 15.41 -10.54
N GLY A 24 2.80 16.27 -9.66
CA GLY A 24 1.45 16.81 -9.72
C GLY A 24 0.41 16.05 -8.89
N LEU A 25 0.82 15.04 -8.11
CA LEU A 25 -0.09 14.33 -7.21
C LEU A 25 -0.36 15.13 -5.95
N THR A 26 -1.59 15.08 -5.43
CA THR A 26 -1.85 15.60 -4.08
C THR A 26 -1.14 14.73 -3.05
N ARG A 27 -0.92 15.26 -1.83
CA ARG A 27 -0.35 14.45 -0.74
C ARG A 27 -1.16 13.19 -0.46
N ASN A 28 -2.50 13.28 -0.59
CA ASN A 28 -3.39 12.14 -0.39
C ASN A 28 -3.24 11.11 -1.51
N ASP A 29 -3.21 11.53 -2.78
CA ASP A 29 -3.03 10.61 -3.91
C ASP A 29 -1.65 9.95 -3.87
N ALA A 30 -0.61 10.71 -3.55
CA ALA A 30 0.75 10.19 -3.39
C ALA A 30 0.82 9.14 -2.27
N ARG A 31 0.18 9.41 -1.12
CA ARG A 31 0.10 8.44 -0.02
C ARG A 31 -0.66 7.19 -0.42
N SER A 32 -1.82 7.36 -1.05
CA SER A 32 -2.66 6.25 -1.50
C SER A 32 -1.90 5.36 -2.48
N LEU A 33 -1.22 5.96 -3.46
CA LEU A 33 -0.40 5.24 -4.44
C LEU A 33 0.73 4.42 -3.79
N ILE A 34 1.44 5.01 -2.82
CA ILE A 34 2.51 4.31 -2.10
C ILE A 34 1.96 3.10 -1.32
N VAL A 35 0.82 3.28 -0.63
CA VAL A 35 0.23 2.21 0.18
C VAL A 35 -0.38 1.12 -0.69
N SER A 36 -1.08 1.46 -1.77
CA SER A 36 -1.59 0.48 -2.74
C SER A 36 -0.44 -0.34 -3.35
N GLY A 37 0.64 0.30 -3.79
CA GLY A 37 1.80 -0.41 -4.33
C GLY A 37 2.49 -1.32 -3.31
N PHE A 38 2.48 -0.96 -2.02
CA PHE A 38 2.98 -1.82 -0.95
C PHE A 38 2.10 -3.05 -0.73
N LEU A 39 0.77 -2.87 -0.71
CA LEU A 39 -0.20 -3.93 -0.45
C LEU A 39 -0.44 -4.86 -1.65
N GLU A 40 -0.10 -4.43 -2.86
CA GLU A 40 -0.29 -5.20 -4.09
C GLU A 40 0.25 -6.64 -4.00
N SER A 41 1.41 -6.83 -3.37
CA SER A 41 2.03 -8.16 -3.20
C SER A 41 1.25 -9.11 -2.29
N ALA A 42 0.40 -8.58 -1.40
CA ALA A 42 -0.49 -9.35 -0.55
C ALA A 42 -1.86 -9.54 -1.22
N ILE A 43 -2.41 -8.46 -1.79
CA ILE A 43 -3.72 -8.46 -2.48
C ILE A 43 -3.71 -9.42 -3.68
N SER A 44 -2.61 -9.46 -4.44
CA SER A 44 -2.45 -10.36 -5.60
C SER A 44 -2.46 -11.86 -5.25
N ARG A 45 -2.29 -12.23 -3.98
CA ARG A 45 -2.37 -13.64 -3.52
C ARG A 45 -3.79 -14.08 -3.20
N ILE A 46 -4.74 -13.15 -3.19
CA ILE A 46 -6.15 -13.44 -2.98
C ILE A 46 -6.71 -14.01 -4.29
N GLU A 47 -7.13 -15.28 -4.25
CA GLU A 47 -7.72 -15.97 -5.40
C GLU A 47 -9.15 -15.50 -5.70
N ASP A 48 -9.92 -15.18 -4.65
CA ASP A 48 -11.28 -14.69 -4.79
C ASP A 48 -11.29 -13.26 -5.34
N GLU A 49 -11.71 -13.10 -6.59
CA GLU A 49 -11.69 -11.80 -7.26
C GLU A 49 -12.67 -10.79 -6.64
N GLY A 50 -13.78 -11.25 -6.07
CA GLY A 50 -14.77 -10.40 -5.43
C GLY A 50 -14.20 -9.74 -4.18
N PHE A 51 -13.62 -10.56 -3.30
CA PHE A 51 -12.93 -10.15 -2.09
C PHE A 51 -11.71 -9.29 -2.42
N ARG A 52 -10.95 -9.63 -3.47
CA ARG A 52 -9.81 -8.80 -3.91
C ARG A 52 -10.25 -7.37 -4.27
N LYS A 53 -11.35 -7.23 -5.01
CA LYS A 53 -11.92 -5.92 -5.37
C LYS A 53 -12.45 -5.19 -4.15
N GLU A 54 -13.24 -5.86 -3.31
CA GLU A 54 -13.77 -5.27 -2.09
C GLU A 54 -12.67 -4.76 -1.16
N PHE A 55 -11.60 -5.55 -0.98
CA PHE A 55 -10.46 -5.20 -0.16
C PHE A 55 -9.70 -4.00 -0.73
N ALA A 56 -9.47 -3.97 -2.05
CA ALA A 56 -8.81 -2.86 -2.72
C ALA A 56 -9.62 -1.55 -2.59
N GLU A 57 -10.94 -1.61 -2.80
CA GLU A 57 -11.83 -0.46 -2.65
C GLU A 57 -11.91 0.04 -1.20
N THR A 58 -12.02 -0.89 -0.25
CA THR A 58 -12.10 -0.55 1.18
C THR A 58 -10.80 0.10 1.65
N THR A 59 -9.65 -0.41 1.20
CA THR A 59 -8.35 0.18 1.52
C THR A 59 -8.25 1.61 0.99
N ALA A 60 -8.67 1.85 -0.26
CA ALA A 60 -8.65 3.17 -0.86
C ALA A 60 -9.54 4.20 -0.13
N LYS A 61 -10.67 3.76 0.44
CA LYS A 61 -11.59 4.64 1.20
C LYS A 61 -11.08 5.03 2.58
N ASN A 62 -10.28 4.16 3.21
CA ASN A 62 -9.78 4.36 4.58
C ASN A 62 -8.38 4.99 4.62
N LEU A 63 -7.81 5.27 3.46
CA LEU A 63 -6.59 6.07 3.33
C LEU A 63 -6.95 7.53 3.47
#